data_AF-A0A3D0JIH5-F1
#
_entry.id   AF-A0A3D0JIH5-F1
#
_cell.length_a   1.000
_cell.length_b   1.000
_cell.length_c   1.000
_cell.angle_alpha   90.00
_cell.angle_beta   90.00
_cell.angle_gamma   90.00
#
_symmetry.space_group_name_H-M   'P 1'
#
loop_
_entity.id
_entity.type
_entity.pdbx_description
1 polymer ?
#
loop_
_entity_poly.entity_id
_entity_poly.type
_entity_poly.pdbx_seq_one_letter_code
_entity_poly.pdbx_strand_id
1 'polypeptide(L)' 'SDIAERGIVLTGGGALLKGLDEMLAAETGLPVLIADDPLTCVARGGGKALELIDRASFNLFNSD' A
#
# COMPACT_ATOMS: atom_id res chain seq x y z
N SER A 1 3.55 8.80 17.16
CA SER A 1 4.17 8.86 15.81
C SER A 1 3.52 7.77 14.99
N ASP A 2 2.78 8.11 13.93
CA ASP A 2 1.83 7.21 13.22
C ASP A 2 2.46 5.89 12.73
N ILE A 3 3.71 5.95 12.23
CA ILE A 3 4.47 4.77 11.79
C ILE A 3 4.84 3.83 12.94
N ALA A 4 5.12 4.36 14.13
CA ALA A 4 5.47 3.52 15.28
C ALA A 4 4.26 2.71 15.79
N GLU A 5 3.04 3.19 15.57
CA GLU A 5 1.80 2.47 15.90
C GLU A 5 1.33 1.54 14.77
N ARG A 6 1.44 1.98 13.50
CA ARG A 6 0.89 1.24 12.36
C ARG A 6 1.86 0.27 11.70
N GLY A 7 3.17 0.44 11.89
CA GLY A 7 4.20 -0.43 11.31
C GLY A 7 4.39 -0.25 9.80
N ILE A 8 4.93 -1.30 9.19
CA ILE A 8 5.25 -1.37 7.76
C ILE A 8 4.35 -2.40 7.10
N VAL A 9 3.75 -2.05 5.96
CA VAL A 9 3.08 -3.00 5.07
C VAL A 9 3.98 -3.28 3.87
N LEU A 10 4.42 -4.52 3.71
CA LEU A 10 5.30 -4.98 2.64
C LEU A 10 4.47 -5.49 1.45
N THR A 11 4.87 -5.10 0.25
CA THR A 11 4.14 -5.41 -0.99
C THR A 11 5.11 -5.66 -2.16
N GLY A 12 4.58 -6.01 -3.33
CA GLY A 12 5.35 -6.39 -4.52
C GLY A 12 5.87 -7.83 -4.44
N GLY A 13 6.51 -8.30 -5.52
CA GLY A 13 7.10 -9.65 -5.57
C GLY A 13 8.21 -9.88 -4.54
N GLY A 14 8.93 -8.81 -4.17
CA GLY A 14 9.95 -8.87 -3.13
C GLY A 14 9.41 -9.25 -1.75
N ALA A 15 8.14 -8.96 -1.46
CA ALA A 15 7.49 -9.32 -0.20
C ALA A 15 7.41 -10.84 0.04
N LEU A 16 7.50 -11.64 -1.03
CA LEU A 16 7.43 -13.10 -0.97
C LEU A 16 8.81 -13.76 -0.76
N LEU A 17 9.88 -12.96 -0.66
CA LEU A 17 11.19 -13.47 -0.27
C LEU A 17 11.11 -13.96 1.18
N LYS A 18 11.47 -15.23 1.38
CA LYS A 18 11.39 -15.89 2.68
C LYS A 18 12.17 -15.11 3.74
N GLY A 19 11.47 -14.66 4.79
CA GLY A 19 12.03 -13.99 5.96
C GLY A 19 12.38 -12.51 5.76
N LEU A 20 11.98 -11.89 4.64
CA LEU A 20 12.24 -10.46 4.44
C LEU A 20 11.44 -9.59 5.43
N ASP A 21 10.21 -9.95 5.72
CA ASP A 21 9.36 -9.33 6.74
C ASP A 21 9.96 -9.47 8.14
N GLU A 22 10.45 -10.66 8.49
CA GLU A 22 11.15 -10.91 9.76
C GLU A 22 12.43 -10.08 9.89
N MET A 23 13.25 -10.02 8.83
CA MET A 23 14.48 -9.22 8.79
C MET A 23 14.18 -7.72 8.99
N LEU A 24 13.18 -7.20 8.28
CA LEU A 24 12.77 -5.80 8.40
C LEU A 24 12.23 -5.50 9.80
N ALA A 25 11.47 -6.42 10.39
CA ALA A 25 10.94 -6.26 11.75
C ALA A 25 12.08 -6.22 12.78
N ALA A 26 13.08 -7.10 12.66
CA ALA A 26 14.24 -7.13 13.54
C ALA A 26 15.09 -5.86 13.46
N GLU A 27 15.35 -5.36 12.24
CA GLU A 27 16.21 -4.19 12.03
C GLU A 27 15.52 -2.88 12.42
N THR A 28 14.22 -2.76 12.15
CA THR A 28 13.48 -1.51 12.39
C THR A 28 12.84 -1.45 13.78
N GLY A 29 12.66 -2.58 14.45
CA GLY A 29 11.88 -2.68 15.69
C GLY A 29 10.38 -2.40 15.49
N LEU A 30 9.90 -2.35 14.24
CA LEU A 30 8.51 -2.09 13.89
C LEU A 30 7.81 -3.38 13.45
N PRO A 31 6.48 -3.49 13.68
CA PRO A 31 5.71 -4.59 13.11
C PRO A 31 5.72 -4.48 11.58
N VAL A 32 5.95 -5.62 10.90
CA VAL A 32 5.92 -5.72 9.45
C VAL A 32 4.84 -6.73 9.06
N LEU A 33 3.95 -6.32 8.15
CA LEU A 33 2.83 -7.10 7.65
C LEU A 33 2.95 -7.25 6.14
N ILE A 34 2.78 -8.45 5.60
CA ILE A 34 2.69 -8.65 4.15
C ILE A 34 1.25 -8.33 3.71
N ALA A 35 1.09 -7.55 2.64
CA ALA A 35 -0.23 -7.28 2.07
C ALA A 35 -0.90 -8.57 1.54
N ASP A 36 -2.23 -8.67 1.60
CA ASP A 36 -2.98 -9.87 1.18
C ASP A 36 -2.68 -10.33 -0.26
N ASP A 37 -2.60 -9.38 -1.21
CA ASP A 37 -2.30 -9.63 -2.63
C ASP A 37 -1.08 -8.81 -3.09
N PRO A 38 0.13 -9.11 -2.60
CA PRO A 38 1.27 -8.20 -2.73
C PRO A 38 1.70 -8.01 -4.20
N LEU A 39 1.46 -9.00 -5.05
CA LEU A 39 1.77 -8.95 -6.48
C LEU A 39 0.90 -7.97 -7.28
N THR A 40 -0.31 -7.67 -6.80
CA THR A 40 -1.28 -6.85 -7.55
C THR A 40 -1.53 -5.48 -6.93
N CYS A 41 -0.97 -5.19 -5.75
CA CYS A 41 -1.16 -3.93 -5.04
C CYS A 41 -0.91 -2.70 -5.92
N VAL A 42 0.17 -2.69 -6.73
CA VAL A 42 0.49 -1.56 -7.60
C VAL A 42 -0.59 -1.34 -8.67
N ALA A 43 -0.97 -2.39 -9.39
CA ALA A 43 -1.99 -2.31 -10.43
C ALA A 43 -3.37 -1.90 -9.86
N ARG A 44 -3.77 -2.51 -8.74
CA ARG A 44 -5.02 -2.19 -8.04
C ARG A 44 -5.03 -0.75 -7.50
N GLY A 45 -3.91 -0.31 -6.91
CA GLY A 45 -3.74 1.06 -6.44
C GLY A 45 -3.82 2.07 -7.57
N GLY A 46 -3.16 1.78 -8.70
CA GLY A 46 -3.25 2.59 -9.91
C GLY A 46 -4.67 2.69 -10.46
N GLY A 47 -5.39 1.57 -10.54
CA GLY A 47 -6.80 1.56 -10.96
C GLY A 47 -7.69 2.40 -10.05
N LYS A 48 -7.55 2.26 -8.72
CA LYS A 48 -8.27 3.11 -7.76
C LYS A 48 -7.93 4.59 -7.89
N ALA A 49 -6.67 4.93 -8.13
CA ALA A 49 -6.25 6.32 -8.33
C ALA A 49 -6.91 6.91 -9.59
N LEU A 50 -6.98 6.15 -10.68
CA LEU A 50 -7.65 6.57 -11.90
C LEU A 50 -9.16 6.79 -11.67
N GLU A 51 -9.82 5.88 -10.96
CA GLU A 51 -11.24 6.05 -10.58
C GLU A 51 -11.49 7.30 -9.72
N LEU A 52 -10.58 7.60 -8.79
CA LEU A 52 -10.68 8.80 -7.96
C LEU A 52 -10.51 10.09 -8.78
N ILE A 53 -9.58 10.09 -9.74
CA ILE A 53 -9.38 11.22 -10.65
C ILE A 53 -10.62 11.43 -11.51
N ASP A 54 -11.16 10.36 -12.10
CA ASP A 54 -12.37 10.42 -12.93
C ASP A 54 -13.57 10.96 -12.14
N ARG A 55 -13.80 10.47 -10.91
CA ARG A 55 -14.84 11.00 -10.02
C ARG A 55 -14.63 12.45 -9.62
N ALA A 56 -13.39 12.85 -9.33
CA ALA A 56 -13.07 14.23 -8.99
C ALA A 56 -13.32 15.16 -10.17
N SER A 57 -12.92 14.75 -11.38
CA SER A 57 -13.22 15.47 -12.62
C SER A 57 -14.73 15.61 -12.83
N PHE A 58 -15.50 14.52 -12.69
CA PHE A 58 -16.95 14.57 -12.79
C PHE A 58 -17.60 15.54 -11.79
N ASN A 59 -17.19 15.48 -10.52
CA ASN A 59 -17.71 16.40 -9.50
C ASN A 59 -17.38 17.86 -9.82
N LEU A 60 -16.22 18.13 -10.41
CA LEU A 60 -15.81 19.48 -10.80
C LEU A 60 -16.71 20.05 -11.91
N PHE A 61 -17.11 19.21 -12.88
CA PHE A 61 -18.04 19.60 -13.94
C PHE A 61 -19.50 19.74 -13.47
N ASN A 62 -19.84 19.10 -12.35
CA ASN A 62 -21.20 19.11 -11.80
C ASN A 62 -21.38 20.13 -10.66
N SER A 63 -20.41 21.04 -10.50
CA SER A 63 -20.39 22.09 -9.45
C SER A 63 -20.99 23.44 -9.91
N ASP A 64 -21.78 23.47 -10.99
CA ASP A 64 -22.64 24.61 -11.34
C ASP A 64 -24.05 24.46 -10.75
#